data_AF-A0A820N3B4-F1
#
_entry.id   AF-A0A820N3B4-F1
#
_cell.length_a   1.000
_cell.length_b   1.000
_cell.length_c   1.000
_cell.angle_alpha   90.00
_cell.angle_beta   90.00
_cell.angle_gamma   90.00
#
_symmetry.space_group_name_H-M   'P 1'
#
loop_
_entity.id
_entity.type
_entity.pdbx_description
1 polymer ?
#
loop_
_entity_poly.entity_id
_entity_poly.type
_entity_poly.pdbx_seq_one_letter_code
_entity_poly.pdbx_strand_id
1 'polypeptide(L)'
;MFDNYSSDRFDIIRGRFSTWLYVILLITTMTSIIIFKTKSSNWTTVTIHSPSKKQYEDLYQQYSDTLQCPCTSISIPYGKFIQITS
;
A
#
# COMPACT_ATOMS: atom_id res chain seq x y z
N MET A 1 -1.56 -47.57 39.41
CA MET A 1 -0.44 -47.27 38.52
C MET A 1 -0.98 -47.09 37.10
N PHE A 2 -1.75 -46.02 36.85
CA PHE A 2 -2.30 -45.68 35.52
C PHE A 2 -2.32 -44.17 35.23
N ASP A 3 -1.98 -43.32 36.20
CA ASP A 3 -2.17 -41.85 36.11
C ASP A 3 -1.15 -41.11 35.23
N ASN A 4 0.03 -41.70 34.98
CA ASN A 4 1.06 -41.06 34.15
C ASN A 4 0.70 -41.06 32.64
N TYR A 5 -0.06 -42.07 32.18
CA TYR A 5 -0.39 -42.22 30.77
C TYR A 5 -1.31 -41.11 30.25
N SER A 6 -2.25 -40.66 31.09
CA SER A 6 -3.16 -39.56 30.78
C SER A 6 -2.40 -38.23 30.76
N SER A 7 -1.50 -37.98 31.72
CA SER A 7 -0.71 -36.74 31.78
C SER A 7 0.14 -36.53 30.52
N ASP A 8 0.92 -37.55 30.13
CA ASP A 8 1.82 -37.48 28.96
C ASP A 8 1.06 -37.19 27.65
N ARG A 9 -0.15 -37.74 27.52
CA ARG A 9 -1.01 -37.51 26.34
C ARG A 9 -1.45 -36.06 26.22
N PHE A 10 -1.76 -35.40 27.34
CA PHE A 10 -2.13 -33.98 27.34
C PHE A 10 -0.95 -33.08 26.96
N ASP A 11 0.25 -33.42 27.42
CA ASP A 11 1.47 -32.67 27.09
C ASP A 11 1.82 -32.75 25.60
N ILE A 12 1.67 -33.94 24.99
CA ILE A 12 1.89 -34.13 23.55
C ILE A 12 0.86 -33.35 22.71
N ILE A 13 -0.42 -33.36 23.11
CA ILE A 13 -1.48 -32.64 22.40
C ILE A 13 -1.28 -31.13 22.53
N ARG A 14 -0.93 -30.64 23.72
CA ARG A 14 -0.65 -29.22 23.97
C ARG A 14 0.56 -28.74 23.17
N GLY A 15 1.62 -29.54 23.11
CA GLY A 15 2.81 -29.25 22.29
C GLY A 15 2.47 -29.15 20.81
N ARG A 16 1.64 -30.06 20.29
CA ARG A 16 1.18 -30.01 18.89
C ARG A 16 0.26 -28.81 18.64
N PHE A 17 -0.66 -28.49 19.54
CA PHE A 17 -1.53 -27.32 19.33
C PHE A 17 -0.74 -26.00 19.34
N SER A 18 0.25 -25.89 20.23
CA SER A 18 1.14 -24.72 20.29
C SER A 18 1.96 -24.52 19.02
N THR A 19 2.50 -25.60 18.43
CA THR A 19 3.26 -25.48 17.18
C THR A 19 2.36 -25.09 16.00
N TRP A 20 1.15 -25.63 15.92
CA TRP A 20 0.20 -25.25 14.87
C TRP A 20 -0.23 -23.79 15.01
N LEU A 21 -0.52 -23.33 16.22
CA LEU A 21 -0.80 -21.92 16.49
C LEU A 21 0.36 -21.02 16.07
N TYR A 22 1.59 -21.39 16.44
CA TYR A 22 2.79 -20.64 16.07
C TYR A 22 2.97 -20.58 14.55
N VAL A 23 2.84 -21.70 13.85
CA VAL A 23 2.96 -21.77 12.39
C VAL A 23 1.87 -20.93 11.71
N ILE A 24 0.63 -20.99 12.18
CA ILE A 24 -0.46 -20.17 11.66
C ILE A 24 -0.16 -18.68 11.86
N LEU A 25 0.27 -18.27 13.06
CA LEU A 25 0.64 -16.88 13.36
C LEU A 25 1.83 -16.41 12.52
N LEU A 26 2.80 -17.28 12.26
CA LEU A 26 3.95 -16.96 11.43
C LEU A 26 3.53 -16.75 9.96
N ILE A 27 2.66 -17.61 9.44
CA ILE A 27 2.13 -17.47 8.07
C ILE A 27 1.29 -16.20 7.94
N THR A 28 0.42 -15.89 8.91
CA THR A 28 -0.42 -14.68 8.86
C THR A 28 0.40 -13.40 8.95
N THR A 29 1.45 -13.38 9.77
CA THR A 29 2.35 -12.21 9.86
C THR A 29 3.19 -12.04 8.58
N MET A 30 3.77 -13.11 8.05
CA MET A 30 4.50 -13.06 6.79
C MET A 30 3.62 -12.57 5.63
N THR A 31 2.42 -13.13 5.49
CA THR A 31 1.47 -12.74 4.44
C THR A 31 1.00 -11.30 4.57
N SER A 32 0.71 -10.81 5.78
CA SER A 32 0.30 -9.41 5.99
C SER A 32 1.40 -8.42 5.62
N ILE A 33 2.68 -8.73 5.91
CA ILE A 33 3.82 -7.92 5.49
C ILE A 33 3.92 -7.88 3.96
N ILE A 34 3.81 -9.03 3.29
CA ILE A 34 3.86 -9.10 1.82
C ILE A 34 2.75 -8.24 1.21
N ILE A 35 1.52 -8.37 1.71
CA ILE A 35 0.38 -7.58 1.23
C ILE A 35 0.63 -6.07 1.42
N PHE A 36 1.15 -5.67 2.58
CA PHE A 36 1.44 -4.27 2.87
C PHE A 36 2.52 -3.69 1.93
N LYS A 37 3.60 -4.43 1.71
CA LYS A 37 4.70 -4.04 0.81
C LYS A 37 4.25 -3.97 -0.64
N THR A 38 3.48 -4.97 -1.09
CA THR A 38 2.91 -5.01 -2.45
C THR A 38 1.90 -3.89 -2.64
N LYS A 39 1.06 -3.59 -1.65
CA LYS A 39 0.18 -2.42 -1.70
C LYS A 39 1.00 -1.15 -1.87
N SER A 40 2.05 -0.92 -1.07
CA SER A 40 2.93 0.26 -1.19
C SER A 40 3.52 0.45 -2.59
N SER A 41 3.84 -0.63 -3.32
CA SER A 41 4.38 -0.53 -4.69
C SER A 41 3.30 -0.34 -5.77
N ASN A 42 2.04 -0.66 -5.47
CA ASN A 42 0.90 -0.61 -6.40
C ASN A 42 -0.10 0.52 -6.11
N TRP A 43 0.15 1.41 -5.13
CA TRP A 43 -0.39 2.78 -5.12
C TRP A 43 0.26 3.56 -6.26
N THR A 44 0.00 3.09 -7.48
CA THR A 44 0.61 3.49 -8.71
C THR A 44 0.34 4.98 -8.87
N THR A 45 1.34 5.82 -8.67
CA THR A 45 1.28 7.23 -9.02
C THR A 45 1.11 7.33 -10.52
N VAL A 46 -0.14 7.35 -10.99
CA VAL A 46 -0.47 7.48 -12.40
C VAL A 46 -0.06 8.87 -12.85
N THR A 47 1.06 8.95 -13.55
CA THR A 47 1.60 10.22 -14.04
C THR A 47 0.97 10.55 -15.38
N ILE A 48 -0.03 11.43 -15.37
CA ILE A 48 -0.68 11.92 -16.59
C ILE A 48 0.15 13.06 -17.16
N HIS A 49 0.77 12.84 -18.32
CA HIS A 49 1.50 13.88 -19.04
C HIS A 49 0.54 14.80 -19.78
N SER A 50 0.61 16.10 -19.49
CA SER A 50 -0.18 17.15 -20.15
C SER A 50 -1.71 16.91 -20.11
N PRO A 51 -2.34 16.88 -18.93
CA PRO A 51 -3.80 16.75 -18.84
C PRO A 51 -4.50 17.95 -19.49
N SER A 52 -5.66 17.71 -20.11
CA SER A 52 -6.55 18.81 -20.46
C SER A 52 -7.09 19.48 -19.19
N LYS A 53 -7.50 20.75 -19.27
CA LYS A 53 -8.02 21.50 -18.12
C LYS A 53 -9.17 20.76 -17.41
N LYS A 54 -10.10 20.18 -18.17
CA LYS A 54 -11.22 19.41 -17.63
C LYS A 54 -10.75 18.15 -16.87
N GLN A 55 -9.83 17.40 -17.45
CA GLN A 55 -9.28 16.20 -16.79
C GLN A 55 -8.59 16.55 -15.46
N TYR A 56 -7.85 17.66 -15.42
CA TYR A 56 -7.25 18.14 -14.17
C TYR A 56 -8.32 18.49 -13.13
N GLU A 57 -9.37 19.23 -13.52
CA GLU A 57 -10.47 19.60 -12.62
C GLU A 57 -11.19 18.37 -12.06
N ASP A 58 -11.46 17.37 -12.91
CA ASP A 58 -12.09 16.10 -12.52
C ASP A 58 -11.21 15.31 -11.53
N LEU A 59 -9.89 15.20 -11.81
CA LEU A 59 -8.93 14.54 -10.94
C LEU A 59 -8.73 15.28 -9.62
N TYR A 60 -8.73 16.61 -9.64
CA TYR A 60 -8.60 17.46 -8.46
C TYR A 60 -9.82 17.32 -7.55
N GLN A 61 -11.03 17.22 -8.09
CA GLN A 61 -12.23 16.97 -7.29
C GLN A 61 -12.21 15.61 -6.58
N GLN A 62 -11.61 14.59 -7.21
CA GLN A 62 -11.63 13.23 -6.68
C GLN A 62 -10.41 12.87 -5.82
N TYR A 63 -9.25 13.50 -6.06
CA TYR A 63 -7.97 13.11 -5.47
C TYR A 63 -7.16 14.30 -4.91
N SER A 64 -7.81 15.41 -4.55
CA SER A 64 -7.15 16.66 -4.08
C SER A 64 -6.01 16.45 -3.09
N ASP A 65 -6.19 15.55 -2.12
CA ASP A 65 -5.24 15.32 -1.03
C ASP A 65 -3.97 14.56 -1.46
N THR A 66 -4.01 13.91 -2.61
CA THR A 66 -2.93 13.04 -3.11
C THR A 66 -2.41 13.47 -4.48
N LEU A 67 -3.07 14.44 -5.12
CA LEU A 67 -2.70 14.96 -6.43
C LEU A 67 -1.45 15.85 -6.30
N GLN A 68 -0.34 15.42 -6.89
CA GLN A 68 0.88 16.20 -6.98
C GLN A 68 1.09 16.71 -8.41
N CYS A 69 1.21 18.02 -8.58
CA CYS A 69 1.57 18.64 -9.85
C CYS A 69 3.03 19.12 -9.79
N PRO A 70 4.00 18.29 -10.22
CA PRO A 70 5.37 18.75 -10.34
C PRO A 70 5.45 19.79 -11.46
N CYS A 71 5.88 21.02 -11.14
CA CYS A 71 6.15 22.03 -12.14
C CYS A 71 7.34 21.62 -12.99
N THR A 72 7.15 21.46 -14.30
CA THR A 72 8.23 21.14 -15.25
C THR A 72 9.17 22.31 -15.51
N SER A 73 8.80 23.53 -15.10
CA SER A 73 9.62 24.74 -15.22
C SER A 73 9.46 25.60 -13.97
N ILE A 74 10.58 25.88 -13.30
CA ILE A 74 10.65 26.70 -12.07
C ILE A 74 10.31 28.17 -12.37
N SER A 75 10.52 28.61 -13.60
CA SER A 75 10.14 29.92 -14.09
C SER A 75 9.55 29.80 -15.47
N ILE A 76 8.34 30.29 -15.66
CA ILE A 76 7.73 30.41 -16.98
C ILE A 76 8.07 31.83 -17.49
N PRO A 77 8.81 31.97 -18.60
CA PRO A 77 9.17 33.29 -19.12
C PRO A 77 7.89 34.05 -19.51
N TYR A 78 7.77 35.30 -19.08
CA TYR A 78 6.59 36.16 -19.30
C TYR A 78 6.14 36.22 -20.77
N GLY A 79 7.09 36.16 -21.71
CA GLY A 79 6.79 36.13 -23.16
C GLY A 79 5.93 34.94 -23.61
N LYS A 80 5.75 33.88 -22.81
CA LYS A 80 4.81 32.78 -23.12
C LYS A 80 3.36 33.05 -22.73
N PHE A 81 3.10 33.97 -21.80
CA PHE A 81 1.74 34.38 -21.43
C PHE A 81 1.27 35.59 -22.25
N ILE A 82 2.21 36.40 -22.71
CA ILE A 82 1.95 37.62 -23.47
C ILE A 82 1.89 37.25 -24.96
N GLN A 83 0.82 36.55 -25.38
CA GLN A 83 0.42 36.55 -26.79
C GLN A 83 -0.34 37.86 -27.04
N ILE A 84 0.40 38.96 -27.24
CA ILE A 84 -0.18 40.14 -27.87
C ILE A 84 -0.26 39.79 -29.35
N THR A 85 -1.42 39.30 -29.78
CA THR A 85 -1.75 39.27 -31.20
C THR A 85 -1.83 40.71 -31.67
N SER A 86 -0.84 41.12 -32.47
CA SER A 86 -0.87 42.37 -33.23
C SER A 86 -1.79 42.25 -34.44
#